data_AF-A0A9W8PB65-F1
#
_entry.id   AF-A0A9W8PB65-F1
#
_cell.length_a   1.000
_cell.length_b   1.000
_cell.length_c   1.000
_cell.angle_alpha   90.00
_cell.angle_beta   90.00
_cell.angle_gamma   90.00
#
_symmetry.space_group_name_H-M   'P 1'
#
loop_
_entity.id
_entity.type
_entity.pdbx_description
1 polymer ?
#
loop_
_entity_poly.entity_id
_entity_poly.type
_entity_poly.pdbx_seq_one_letter_code
_entity_poly.pdbx_strand_id
1 'polypeptide(L)'
;MTSLRNSIHRRNHKERSQLAHRAKLGFLEKHKDYVKRAKDYHSKQDRLTRLKQKAAERNKDEFYFSMTKERTKGGIHVKDRGNTALPTDVVKVLKTQDENYIRTMRVAGLKKIDKIKAQLTALADLVPAEDSEENSLNPEELETLKEAGLISSQSKKGSKRHIIFVDDDQVGLTGIHIFLARNYVGPSHDSRPDAMNVEAQYQSVDLGWIGPNGKRRSKKRQSAPDDDDAKGYSDIAEEIEGSAQQHRQRLLKELSARLVRDKQMRYAEREFEMQRLMMGKGARKKISAPERVGDDDNSDEDEDALDARGGRSRKTSATKSDETYKPRVYKWRIERKR
;
A
#
# COMPACT_ATOMS: atom_id res chain seq x y z
N MET A 1 -68.40 38.50 1.61
CA MET A 1 -67.64 39.39 0.71
C MET A 1 -66.73 40.29 1.54
N THR A 2 -65.44 40.30 1.28
CA THR A 2 -64.45 41.13 1.98
C THR A 2 -64.07 42.32 1.10
N SER A 3 -65.02 43.22 0.81
CA SER A 3 -64.90 44.16 -0.32
C SER A 3 -64.06 45.43 -0.06
N LEU A 4 -63.61 45.72 1.16
CA LEU A 4 -62.69 46.85 1.43
C LEU A 4 -61.41 46.45 2.19
N ARG A 5 -61.19 45.16 2.45
CA ARG A 5 -60.01 44.68 3.20
C ARG A 5 -58.76 44.44 2.36
N ASN A 6 -58.88 44.48 1.03
CA ASN A 6 -57.79 44.33 0.07
C ASN A 6 -57.20 45.66 -0.43
N SER A 7 -57.79 46.81 -0.07
CA SER A 7 -57.30 48.14 -0.47
C SER A 7 -56.14 48.64 0.41
N ILE A 8 -56.01 48.13 1.64
CA ILE A 8 -54.91 48.43 2.55
C ILE A 8 -54.02 47.20 2.67
N HIS A 9 -52.76 47.32 2.24
CA HIS A 9 -51.77 46.25 2.38
C HIS A 9 -51.58 45.91 3.87
N ARG A 10 -51.89 44.67 4.26
CA ARG A 10 -51.59 44.16 5.59
C ARG A 10 -50.09 43.88 5.69
N ARG A 11 -49.45 44.38 6.74
CA ARG A 11 -48.02 44.15 6.97
C ARG A 11 -47.77 42.66 7.23
N ASN A 12 -46.82 42.08 6.51
CA ASN A 12 -46.34 40.74 6.81
C ASN A 12 -45.45 40.78 8.08
N HIS A 13 -45.80 40.00 9.10
CA HIS A 13 -45.02 39.89 10.33
C HIS A 13 -44.01 38.75 10.19
N LYS A 14 -42.71 39.08 10.17
CA LYS A 14 -41.62 38.10 10.12
C LYS A 14 -41.40 37.44 11.48
N GLU A 15 -41.04 36.16 11.48
CA GLU A 15 -40.69 35.42 12.69
C GLU A 15 -39.27 35.78 13.17
N ARG A 16 -39.05 35.78 14.49
CA ARG A 16 -37.74 36.05 15.09
C ARG A 16 -36.86 34.80 15.17
N SER A 17 -35.55 34.97 15.01
CA SER A 17 -34.52 33.93 15.21
C SER A 17 -34.32 33.58 16.69
N GLN A 18 -33.50 32.55 16.96
CA GLN A 18 -33.01 32.20 18.29
C GLN A 18 -32.01 33.27 18.80
N LEU A 19 -31.94 33.46 20.12
CA LEU A 19 -30.95 34.36 20.73
C LEU A 19 -29.53 33.85 20.51
N ALA A 20 -28.58 34.75 20.21
CA ALA A 20 -27.21 34.39 19.84
C ALA A 20 -26.50 33.51 20.89
N HIS A 21 -26.64 33.83 22.19
CA HIS A 21 -26.03 33.03 23.26
C HIS A 21 -26.64 31.63 23.43
N ARG A 22 -27.87 31.43 22.92
CA ARG A 22 -28.59 30.14 22.94
C ARG A 22 -28.54 29.41 21.61
N ALA A 23 -27.75 29.87 20.64
CA ALA A 23 -27.60 29.22 19.35
C ALA A 23 -27.15 27.75 19.48
N LYS A 24 -26.40 27.40 20.54
CA LYS A 24 -25.99 26.02 20.87
C LYS A 24 -27.18 25.06 21.02
N LEU A 25 -28.36 25.53 21.45
CA LEU A 25 -29.56 24.71 21.65
C LEU A 25 -30.33 24.44 20.34
N GLY A 26 -29.85 24.98 19.22
CA GLY A 26 -30.51 24.87 17.93
C GLY A 26 -31.61 25.90 17.72
N PHE A 27 -32.50 25.62 16.78
CA PHE A 27 -33.53 26.57 16.36
C PHE A 27 -34.57 26.82 17.47
N LEU A 28 -35.07 28.05 17.55
CA LEU A 28 -36.13 28.40 18.48
C LEU A 28 -37.47 27.97 17.90
N GLU A 29 -37.98 26.84 18.38
CA GLU A 29 -39.27 26.30 17.98
C GLU A 29 -40.41 27.30 18.17
N LYS A 30 -41.27 27.41 17.15
CA LYS A 30 -42.48 28.24 17.20
C LYS A 30 -43.72 27.36 17.32
N HIS A 31 -44.88 28.00 17.50
CA HIS A 31 -46.15 27.27 17.66
C HIS A 31 -46.42 26.29 16.52
N LYS A 32 -46.10 26.66 15.27
CA LYS A 32 -46.25 25.77 14.11
C LYS A 32 -45.41 24.49 14.23
N ASP A 33 -44.22 24.58 14.81
CA ASP A 33 -43.29 23.45 14.99
C ASP A 33 -43.75 22.59 16.17
N TYR A 34 -44.18 23.23 17.26
CA TYR A 34 -44.80 22.56 18.40
C TYR A 34 -46.01 21.74 17.96
N VAL A 35 -46.92 22.30 17.15
CA VAL A 35 -48.10 21.58 16.67
C VAL A 35 -47.69 20.35 15.85
N LYS A 36 -46.68 20.45 14.99
CA LYS A 36 -46.16 19.29 14.23
C LYS A 36 -45.59 18.23 15.16
N ARG A 37 -44.77 18.62 16.14
CA ARG A 37 -44.20 17.71 17.14
C ARG A 37 -45.28 17.04 17.99
N ALA A 38 -46.26 17.79 18.48
CA ALA A 38 -47.35 17.28 19.29
C ALA A 38 -48.21 16.28 18.49
N LYS A 39 -48.52 16.58 17.22
CA LYS A 39 -49.23 15.65 16.34
C LYS A 39 -48.45 14.35 16.09
N ASP A 40 -47.14 14.44 15.83
CA ASP A 40 -46.29 13.25 15.67
C ASP A 40 -46.22 12.41 16.96
N TYR A 41 -46.05 13.07 18.11
CA TYR A 41 -46.04 12.41 19.41
C TYR A 41 -47.35 11.68 19.70
N HIS A 42 -48.50 12.33 19.54
CA HIS A 42 -49.81 11.69 19.74
C HIS A 42 -50.04 10.56 18.75
N SER A 43 -49.67 10.72 17.47
CA SER A 43 -49.75 9.64 16.47
C SER A 43 -48.93 8.40 16.88
N LYS A 44 -47.73 8.60 17.42
CA LYS A 44 -46.89 7.51 17.96
C LYS A 44 -47.51 6.89 19.21
N GLN A 45 -48.04 7.69 20.14
CA GLN A 45 -48.72 7.20 21.34
C GLN A 45 -49.95 6.36 20.97
N ASP A 46 -50.80 6.85 20.08
CA ASP A 46 -51.99 6.13 19.62
C ASP A 46 -51.61 4.79 18.97
N ARG A 47 -50.53 4.77 18.17
CA ARG A 47 -50.01 3.53 17.58
C ARG A 47 -49.53 2.55 18.66
N LEU A 48 -48.78 3.03 19.66
CA LEU A 48 -48.30 2.20 20.77
C LEU A 48 -49.47 1.65 21.60
N THR A 49 -50.48 2.47 21.90
CA THR A 49 -51.67 2.04 22.64
C THR A 49 -52.42 0.94 21.88
N ARG A 50 -52.62 1.11 20.57
CA ARG A 50 -53.22 0.06 19.73
C ARG A 50 -52.39 -1.23 19.71
N LEU A 51 -51.07 -1.14 19.64
CA LEU A 51 -50.18 -2.31 19.68
C LEU A 51 -50.23 -3.01 21.05
N LYS A 52 -50.30 -2.25 22.15
CA LYS A 52 -50.47 -2.80 23.50
C LYS A 52 -51.80 -3.54 23.65
N GLN A 53 -52.88 -2.95 23.16
CA GLN A 53 -54.20 -3.59 23.17
C GLN A 53 -54.18 -4.91 22.40
N LYS A 54 -53.66 -4.90 21.16
CA LYS A 54 -53.50 -6.12 20.35
C LYS A 54 -52.65 -7.19 21.04
N ALA A 55 -51.60 -6.80 21.76
CA ALA A 55 -50.76 -7.73 22.50
C ALA A 55 -51.47 -8.32 23.73
N ALA A 56 -52.32 -7.52 24.40
CA ALA A 56 -53.11 -7.96 25.56
C ALA A 56 -54.26 -8.90 25.17
N GLU A 57 -54.93 -8.62 24.04
CA GLU A 57 -56.04 -9.39 23.50
C GLU A 57 -55.60 -10.62 22.68
N ARG A 58 -54.29 -10.93 22.64
CA ARG A 58 -53.74 -12.02 21.81
C ARG A 58 -54.22 -13.39 22.29
N ASN A 59 -54.81 -14.17 21.39
CA ASN A 59 -55.11 -15.58 21.64
C ASN A 59 -53.80 -16.40 21.71
N LYS A 60 -53.61 -17.15 22.79
CA LYS A 60 -52.38 -17.94 23.01
C LYS A 60 -52.27 -19.12 22.04
N ASP A 61 -53.39 -19.63 21.57
CA ASP A 61 -53.49 -20.81 20.71
C ASP A 61 -53.67 -20.45 19.23
N GLU A 62 -53.43 -19.20 18.85
CA GLU A 62 -53.50 -18.78 17.45
C GLU A 62 -52.42 -19.47 16.60
N PHE A 63 -52.81 -20.00 15.44
CA PHE A 63 -51.90 -20.63 14.49
C PHE A 63 -52.11 -20.07 13.07
N TYR A 64 -51.03 -19.54 12.50
CA TYR A 64 -50.97 -19.11 11.10
C TYR A 64 -49.95 -19.96 10.34
N PHE A 65 -50.25 -20.35 9.10
CA PHE A 65 -49.34 -21.19 8.29
C PHE A 65 -47.93 -20.60 8.11
N SER A 66 -47.80 -19.27 8.11
CA SER A 66 -46.51 -18.57 8.03
C SER A 66 -45.57 -18.85 9.22
N MET A 67 -46.13 -19.23 10.38
CA MET A 67 -45.36 -19.58 11.59
C MET A 67 -44.45 -20.81 11.38
N THR A 68 -44.68 -21.62 10.34
CA THR A 68 -43.82 -22.76 10.00
C THR A 68 -42.48 -22.35 9.39
N LYS A 69 -42.45 -21.21 8.68
CA LYS A 69 -41.27 -20.69 7.97
C LYS A 69 -40.59 -19.57 8.74
N GLU A 70 -41.37 -18.78 9.46
CA GLU A 70 -40.90 -17.63 10.22
C GLU A 70 -40.51 -18.04 11.64
N ARG A 71 -39.47 -17.39 12.18
CA ARG A 71 -38.95 -17.70 13.51
C ARG A 71 -38.82 -16.45 14.37
N THR A 72 -39.00 -16.62 15.66
CA THR A 72 -38.72 -15.60 16.67
C THR A 72 -37.46 -15.98 17.45
N LYS A 73 -36.63 -15.00 17.80
CA LYS A 73 -35.47 -15.18 18.67
C LYS A 73 -35.60 -14.22 19.84
N GLY A 74 -35.70 -14.76 21.06
CA GLY A 74 -35.93 -13.94 22.26
C GLY A 74 -37.22 -13.11 22.19
N GLY A 75 -38.27 -13.64 21.55
CA GLY A 75 -39.55 -12.95 21.38
C GLY A 75 -39.61 -11.93 20.22
N ILE A 76 -38.51 -11.69 19.50
CA ILE A 76 -38.47 -10.77 18.35
C ILE A 76 -38.50 -11.58 17.06
N HIS A 77 -39.38 -11.22 16.13
CA HIS A 77 -39.47 -11.83 14.81
C HIS A 77 -38.19 -11.57 13.98
N VAL A 78 -37.56 -12.64 13.51
CA VAL A 78 -36.32 -12.58 12.72
C VAL A 78 -36.62 -13.01 11.28
N LYS A 79 -36.47 -12.08 10.34
CA LYS A 79 -36.52 -12.38 8.91
C LYS A 79 -35.16 -12.86 8.40
N ASP A 80 -35.20 -13.77 7.45
CA ASP A 80 -34.00 -14.19 6.73
C ASP A 80 -33.47 -13.04 5.86
N ARG A 81 -32.14 -12.91 5.80
CA ARG A 81 -31.43 -11.93 4.95
C ARG A 81 -31.13 -12.51 3.56
N GLY A 82 -31.43 -13.79 3.33
CA GLY A 82 -31.23 -14.49 2.07
C GLY A 82 -29.94 -15.31 1.97
N ASN A 83 -29.17 -15.41 3.06
CA ASN A 83 -27.96 -16.23 3.07
C ASN A 83 -28.31 -17.70 3.32
N THR A 84 -28.07 -18.54 2.32
CA THR A 84 -28.34 -19.98 2.39
C THR A 84 -27.05 -20.78 2.61
N ALA A 85 -27.17 -21.94 3.24
CA ALA A 85 -26.06 -22.87 3.37
C ALA A 85 -25.76 -23.49 2.00
N LEU A 86 -24.60 -23.16 1.43
CA LEU A 86 -24.18 -23.68 0.13
C LEU A 86 -23.69 -25.13 0.26
N PRO A 87 -24.00 -26.01 -0.72
CA PRO A 87 -23.46 -27.35 -0.73
C PRO A 87 -21.93 -27.31 -0.91
N THR A 88 -21.24 -28.28 -0.30
CA THR A 88 -19.77 -28.25 -0.22
C THR A 88 -19.09 -28.23 -1.59
N ASP A 89 -19.68 -28.85 -2.62
CA ASP A 89 -19.13 -28.89 -3.97
C ASP A 89 -19.20 -27.53 -4.67
N VAL A 90 -20.27 -26.75 -4.46
CA VAL A 90 -20.35 -25.36 -4.95
C VAL A 90 -19.31 -24.49 -4.24
N VAL A 91 -19.14 -24.66 -2.93
CA VAL A 91 -18.10 -23.93 -2.17
C VAL A 91 -16.70 -24.25 -2.70
N LYS A 92 -16.41 -25.52 -3.07
CA LYS A 92 -15.11 -25.89 -3.68
C LYS A 92 -14.86 -25.16 -5.00
N VAL A 93 -15.89 -25.07 -5.85
CA VAL A 93 -15.80 -24.36 -7.13
C VAL A 93 -15.52 -22.88 -6.89
N LEU A 94 -16.28 -22.22 -6.02
CA LEU A 94 -16.09 -20.81 -5.69
C LEU A 94 -14.69 -20.53 -5.13
N LYS A 95 -14.20 -21.38 -4.21
CA LYS A 95 -12.84 -21.25 -3.66
C LYS A 95 -11.75 -21.46 -4.70
N THR A 96 -11.97 -22.35 -5.67
CA THR A 96 -11.03 -22.56 -6.78
C THR A 96 -11.01 -21.35 -7.72
N GLN A 97 -12.16 -20.72 -7.97
CA GLN A 97 -12.25 -19.48 -8.75
C GLN A 97 -11.53 -18.33 -8.02
N ASP A 98 -11.74 -18.18 -6.71
CA ASP A 98 -11.05 -17.17 -5.88
C ASP A 98 -9.53 -17.37 -5.89
N GLU A 99 -9.05 -18.62 -5.71
CA GLU A 99 -7.63 -18.96 -5.76
C GLU A 99 -7.01 -18.55 -7.10
N ASN A 100 -7.67 -18.90 -8.21
CA ASN A 100 -7.20 -18.57 -9.55
C ASN A 100 -7.20 -17.06 -9.82
N TYR A 101 -8.21 -16.33 -9.34
CA TYR A 101 -8.24 -14.88 -9.42
C TYR A 101 -7.08 -14.24 -8.66
N ILE A 102 -6.79 -14.70 -7.45
CA ILE A 102 -5.66 -14.19 -6.65
C ILE A 102 -4.33 -14.50 -7.33
N ARG A 103 -4.16 -15.71 -7.88
CA ARG A 103 -2.95 -16.09 -8.62
C ARG A 103 -2.73 -15.20 -9.84
N THR A 104 -3.77 -14.93 -10.65
CA THR A 104 -3.64 -14.05 -11.82
C THR A 104 -3.34 -12.61 -11.43
N MET A 105 -4.01 -12.09 -10.41
CA MET A 105 -3.76 -10.75 -9.87
C MET A 105 -2.34 -10.61 -9.31
N ARG A 106 -1.83 -11.65 -8.65
CA ARG A 106 -0.45 -11.69 -8.17
C ARG A 106 0.57 -11.71 -9.31
N VAL A 107 0.38 -12.54 -10.34
CA VAL A 107 1.24 -12.57 -11.54
C VAL A 107 1.27 -11.20 -12.24
N ALA A 108 0.12 -10.55 -12.38
CA ALA A 108 0.06 -9.19 -12.93
C ALA A 108 0.77 -8.17 -12.04
N GLY A 109 0.70 -8.33 -10.71
CA GLY A 109 1.44 -7.54 -9.73
C GLY A 109 2.96 -7.72 -9.84
N LEU A 110 3.44 -8.96 -9.94
CA LEU A 110 4.86 -9.28 -10.11
C LEU A 110 5.45 -8.66 -11.38
N LYS A 111 4.74 -8.73 -12.52
CA LYS A 111 5.18 -8.07 -13.76
C LYS A 111 5.35 -6.55 -13.59
N LYS A 112 4.51 -5.91 -12.79
CA LYS A 112 4.63 -4.47 -12.49
C LYS A 112 5.81 -4.18 -11.56
N ILE A 113 6.04 -5.04 -10.58
CA ILE A 113 7.23 -4.98 -9.72
C ILE A 113 8.50 -5.10 -10.58
N ASP A 114 8.56 -6.09 -11.48
CA ASP A 114 9.71 -6.30 -12.36
C ASP A 114 9.96 -5.11 -13.30
N LYS A 115 8.89 -4.48 -13.82
CA LYS A 115 9.00 -3.25 -14.60
C LYS A 115 9.61 -2.11 -13.78
N ILE A 116 9.17 -1.90 -12.54
CA ILE A 116 9.70 -0.85 -11.67
C ILE A 116 11.15 -1.16 -11.27
N LYS A 117 11.46 -2.43 -10.99
CA LYS A 117 12.84 -2.87 -10.76
C LYS A 117 13.72 -2.54 -11.96
N ALA A 118 13.27 -2.84 -13.19
CA ALA A 118 14.00 -2.52 -14.41
C ALA A 118 14.20 -1.00 -14.60
N GLN A 119 13.16 -0.20 -14.31
CA GLN A 119 13.25 1.27 -14.35
C GLN A 119 14.24 1.81 -13.32
N LEU A 120 14.18 1.30 -12.09
CA LEU A 120 15.12 1.66 -11.03
C LEU A 120 16.55 1.29 -11.41
N THR A 121 16.80 0.06 -11.90
CA THR A 121 18.14 -0.38 -12.36
C THR A 121 18.70 0.44 -13.51
N ALA A 122 17.85 1.03 -14.34
CA ALA A 122 18.28 1.90 -15.43
C ALA A 122 18.68 3.30 -14.95
N LEU A 123 18.23 3.72 -13.76
CA LEU A 123 18.71 4.95 -13.14
C LEU A 123 20.13 4.70 -12.61
N ALA A 124 21.11 5.40 -13.19
CA ALA A 124 22.53 5.28 -12.82
C ALA A 124 22.80 5.67 -11.35
N ASP A 125 21.92 6.49 -10.77
CA ASP A 125 22.05 7.08 -9.44
C ASP A 125 21.29 6.30 -8.35
N LEU A 126 21.40 4.97 -8.38
CA LEU A 126 20.71 4.09 -7.43
C LEU A 126 21.36 4.04 -6.06
N VAL A 127 22.68 4.17 -6.00
CA VAL A 127 23.48 4.21 -4.78
C VAL A 127 24.39 5.42 -4.90
N PRO A 128 24.09 6.53 -4.21
CA PRO A 128 24.98 7.69 -4.18
C PRO A 128 26.32 7.26 -3.57
N ALA A 129 27.41 7.86 -4.03
CA ALA A 129 28.70 7.76 -3.36
C ALA A 129 28.55 8.18 -1.88
N GLU A 130 29.28 7.53 -0.98
CA GLU A 130 29.17 7.70 0.48
C GLU A 130 29.39 9.16 0.97
N ASP A 131 29.88 10.04 0.09
CA ASP A 131 30.31 11.41 0.42
C ASP A 131 29.29 12.52 0.09
N SER A 132 28.07 12.19 -0.36
CA SER A 132 27.01 13.20 -0.66
C SER A 132 25.84 13.09 0.34
N GLU A 133 25.87 13.90 1.40
CA GLU A 133 24.85 13.91 2.46
C GLU A 133 23.42 14.23 1.94
N GLU A 134 23.28 15.02 0.86
CA GLU A 134 21.99 15.40 0.29
C GLU A 134 21.30 14.32 -0.56
N ASN A 135 22.05 13.32 -1.06
CA ASN A 135 21.52 12.22 -1.90
C ASN A 135 21.27 10.91 -1.14
N SER A 136 21.53 10.90 0.17
CA SER A 136 21.44 9.71 1.02
C SER A 136 20.01 9.14 1.07
N LEU A 137 19.86 7.86 0.73
CA LEU A 137 18.58 7.16 0.79
C LEU A 137 18.07 7.04 2.23
N ASN A 138 16.76 7.16 2.41
CA ASN A 138 16.13 6.86 3.69
C ASN A 138 16.37 5.39 4.07
N PRO A 139 16.49 5.05 5.37
CA PRO A 139 16.71 3.66 5.80
C PRO A 139 15.60 2.71 5.32
N GLU A 140 14.35 3.18 5.27
CA GLU A 140 13.22 2.44 4.70
C GLU A 140 13.39 2.18 3.20
N GLU A 141 13.91 3.15 2.44
CA GLU A 141 14.16 3.00 1.01
C GLU A 141 15.28 1.98 0.75
N LEU A 142 16.35 2.01 1.56
CA LEU A 142 17.40 0.99 1.54
C LEU A 142 16.86 -0.40 1.86
N GLU A 143 15.97 -0.52 2.83
CA GLU A 143 15.30 -1.78 3.14
C GLU A 143 14.47 -2.27 1.94
N THR A 144 13.70 -1.39 1.30
CA THR A 144 12.89 -1.78 0.12
C THR A 144 13.75 -2.24 -1.05
N LEU A 145 14.93 -1.64 -1.25
CA LEU A 145 15.89 -2.06 -2.27
C LEU A 145 16.56 -3.41 -1.93
N LYS A 146 16.82 -3.67 -0.65
CA LYS A 146 17.29 -4.98 -0.16
C LYS A 146 16.21 -6.05 -0.31
N GLU A 147 14.96 -5.78 0.09
CA GLU A 147 13.82 -6.69 -0.10
C GLU A 147 13.55 -6.99 -1.57
N ALA A 148 13.71 -5.99 -2.44
CA ALA A 148 13.60 -6.13 -3.89
C ALA A 148 14.75 -6.95 -4.50
N GLY A 149 15.85 -7.16 -3.76
CA GLY A 149 17.07 -7.83 -4.22
C GLY A 149 17.90 -7.01 -5.20
N LEU A 150 17.74 -5.68 -5.21
CA LEU A 150 18.51 -4.77 -6.06
C LEU A 150 19.87 -4.42 -5.42
N ILE A 151 19.91 -4.33 -4.10
CA ILE A 151 21.14 -4.14 -3.32
C ILE A 151 21.44 -5.44 -2.57
N SER A 152 22.65 -5.97 -2.74
CA SER A 152 23.12 -7.14 -1.99
C SER A 152 23.25 -6.79 -0.50
N SER A 153 22.63 -7.58 0.37
CA SER A 153 22.81 -7.46 1.83
C SER A 153 24.23 -7.84 2.29
N GLN A 154 24.96 -8.60 1.47
CA GLN A 154 26.36 -8.94 1.72
C GLN A 154 27.25 -8.02 0.90
N SER A 155 28.13 -7.26 1.56
CA SER A 155 29.23 -6.58 0.88
C SER A 155 30.19 -7.65 0.38
N LYS A 156 30.03 -8.07 -0.88
CA LYS A 156 31.08 -8.84 -1.53
C LYS A 156 32.27 -7.89 -1.70
N LYS A 157 33.20 -7.89 -0.74
CA LYS A 157 34.58 -7.39 -0.85
C LYS A 157 35.36 -8.25 -1.87
N GLY A 158 34.83 -8.39 -3.07
CA GLY A 158 35.54 -8.92 -4.23
C GLY A 158 35.67 -7.77 -5.20
N SER A 159 36.82 -7.08 -5.18
CA SER A 159 37.20 -6.16 -6.27
C SER A 159 36.98 -6.91 -7.58
N LYS A 160 36.08 -6.39 -8.43
CA LYS A 160 35.93 -6.93 -9.79
C LYS A 160 37.29 -6.72 -10.46
N ARG A 161 38.03 -7.81 -10.67
CA ARG A 161 39.29 -7.77 -11.41
C ARG A 161 38.97 -7.27 -12.82
N HIS A 162 39.32 -6.03 -13.11
CA HIS A 162 39.23 -5.49 -14.46
C HIS A 162 40.34 -6.15 -15.28
N ILE A 163 39.96 -7.09 -16.14
CA ILE A 163 40.89 -7.82 -17.00
C ILE A 163 41.02 -7.03 -18.29
N ILE A 164 42.23 -6.54 -18.55
CA ILE A 164 42.60 -5.90 -19.81
C ILE A 164 43.32 -6.96 -20.65
N PHE A 165 42.78 -7.28 -21.81
CA PHE A 165 43.44 -8.16 -22.78
C PHE A 165 44.37 -7.33 -23.67
N VAL A 166 45.53 -7.88 -24.00
CA VAL A 166 46.55 -7.27 -24.86
C VAL A 166 46.94 -8.32 -25.91
N ASP A 167 47.08 -7.90 -27.17
CA ASP A 167 47.16 -8.79 -28.35
C ASP A 167 48.54 -9.42 -28.62
N ASP A 168 49.59 -9.07 -27.85
CA ASP A 168 50.98 -9.44 -28.17
C ASP A 168 51.68 -10.19 -27.02
N ASP A 169 51.95 -11.48 -27.21
CA ASP A 169 52.46 -12.41 -26.20
C ASP A 169 53.89 -12.06 -25.71
N GLN A 170 54.64 -11.30 -26.51
CA GLN A 170 56.04 -10.92 -26.23
C GLN A 170 56.17 -9.66 -25.34
N VAL A 171 55.07 -8.95 -25.07
CA VAL A 171 55.11 -7.59 -24.51
C VAL A 171 54.75 -7.55 -23.01
N GLY A 172 54.33 -8.68 -22.43
CA GLY A 172 53.83 -8.79 -21.05
C GLY A 172 54.81 -8.48 -19.90
N LEU A 173 56.08 -8.14 -20.18
CA LEU A 173 57.13 -7.97 -19.16
C LEU A 173 57.98 -6.70 -19.31
N THR A 174 57.73 -5.84 -20.31
CA THR A 174 58.47 -4.56 -20.40
C THR A 174 57.77 -3.48 -19.55
N GLY A 175 58.54 -2.80 -18.69
CA GLY A 175 58.02 -1.84 -17.69
C GLY A 175 57.19 -0.67 -18.24
N ILE A 176 57.14 -0.50 -19.56
CA ILE A 176 56.32 0.49 -20.28
C ILE A 176 54.82 0.22 -20.08
N HIS A 177 54.39 -1.06 -20.01
CA HIS A 177 52.98 -1.39 -19.77
C HIS A 177 52.55 -1.30 -18.31
N ILE A 178 53.47 -1.51 -17.35
CA ILE A 178 53.21 -1.18 -15.93
C ILE A 178 53.03 0.33 -15.80
N PHE A 179 53.83 1.13 -16.50
CA PHE A 179 53.69 2.59 -16.54
C PHE A 179 52.37 3.02 -17.19
N LEU A 180 51.98 2.43 -18.32
CA LEU A 180 50.68 2.68 -18.95
C LEU A 180 49.52 2.24 -18.07
N ALA A 181 49.57 1.08 -17.39
CA ALA A 181 48.53 0.65 -16.45
C ALA A 181 48.45 1.49 -15.17
N ARG A 182 49.59 2.06 -14.72
CA ARG A 182 49.67 2.94 -13.55
C ARG A 182 49.25 4.38 -13.87
N ASN A 183 49.39 4.80 -15.13
CA ASN A 183 48.93 6.08 -15.65
C ASN A 183 47.56 6.00 -16.36
N TYR A 184 47.00 4.81 -16.55
CA TYR A 184 45.63 4.63 -17.02
C TYR A 184 44.68 4.94 -15.86
N VAL A 185 44.53 6.23 -15.58
CA VAL A 185 43.41 6.76 -14.83
C VAL A 185 42.24 6.75 -15.81
N GLY A 186 41.52 5.62 -15.89
CA GLY A 186 40.13 5.70 -16.33
C GLY A 186 39.43 6.72 -15.43
N PRO A 187 38.45 7.50 -15.92
CA PRO A 187 37.87 8.61 -15.17
C PRO A 187 37.34 8.11 -13.82
N SER A 188 38.19 8.19 -12.81
CA SER A 188 37.89 7.85 -11.44
C SER A 188 37.26 9.09 -10.84
N HIS A 189 36.14 8.88 -10.16
CA HIS A 189 35.26 9.87 -9.56
C HIS A 189 35.92 10.79 -8.50
N ASP A 190 37.25 10.77 -8.35
CA ASP A 190 37.96 11.40 -7.23
C ASP A 190 39.08 12.36 -7.65
N SER A 191 38.94 12.99 -8.82
CA SER A 191 39.80 14.11 -9.20
C SER A 191 38.93 15.33 -9.48
N ARG A 192 38.79 16.18 -8.45
CA ARG A 192 38.40 17.58 -8.64
C ARG A 192 39.32 18.20 -9.69
N PRO A 193 38.80 18.86 -10.74
CA PRO A 193 39.66 19.56 -11.67
C PRO A 193 40.16 20.83 -10.98
N ASP A 194 41.40 20.77 -10.48
CA ASP A 194 42.14 21.96 -10.12
C ASP A 194 42.36 22.77 -11.40
N ALA A 195 42.11 24.07 -11.32
CA ALA A 195 42.11 24.98 -12.46
C ALA A 195 43.48 24.99 -13.15
N MET A 196 43.64 24.28 -14.27
CA MET A 196 44.83 24.36 -15.10
C MET A 196 44.52 24.49 -16.59
N ASN A 197 44.72 25.73 -17.05
CA ASN A 197 45.21 26.16 -18.36
C ASN A 197 44.58 25.55 -19.62
N VAL A 198 43.62 26.28 -20.18
CA VAL A 198 42.94 26.02 -21.46
C VAL A 198 43.88 26.34 -22.63
N GLU A 199 44.92 25.54 -22.84
CA GLU A 199 45.72 25.58 -24.08
C GLU A 199 46.38 24.22 -24.35
N ALA A 200 45.57 23.16 -24.41
CA ALA A 200 46.00 21.87 -24.96
C ALA A 200 44.94 21.38 -25.95
N GLN A 201 45.43 20.98 -27.12
CA GLN A 201 44.67 20.71 -28.32
C GLN A 201 43.59 19.65 -28.09
N TYR A 202 42.33 20.00 -28.39
CA TYR A 202 41.26 19.03 -28.56
C TYR A 202 41.57 18.13 -29.77
N GLN A 203 42.27 17.03 -29.55
CA GLN A 203 42.18 15.88 -30.46
C GLN A 203 40.89 15.14 -30.11
N SER A 204 39.83 15.46 -30.85
CA SER A 204 38.64 14.62 -30.91
C SER A 204 39.06 13.22 -31.34
N VAL A 205 38.97 12.25 -30.44
CA VAL A 205 39.14 10.84 -30.79
C VAL A 205 37.93 10.44 -31.63
N ASP A 206 38.17 10.20 -32.91
CA ASP A 206 37.16 9.75 -33.87
C ASP A 206 36.79 8.29 -33.56
N LEU A 207 35.63 8.09 -32.94
CA LEU A 207 35.10 6.77 -32.58
C LEU A 207 34.41 6.07 -33.77
N GLY A 208 34.53 6.58 -35.01
CA GLY A 208 34.11 5.88 -36.23
C GLY A 208 32.60 5.80 -36.45
N TRP A 209 31.81 6.64 -35.77
CA TRP A 209 30.37 6.72 -36.02
C TRP A 209 30.11 7.61 -37.24
N ILE A 210 29.69 7.00 -38.35
CA ILE A 210 29.39 7.70 -39.60
C ILE A 210 28.10 8.50 -39.43
N GLY A 211 28.21 9.77 -39.07
CA GLY A 211 27.11 10.74 -39.14
C GLY A 211 26.85 11.18 -40.59
N PRO A 212 25.60 11.51 -40.99
CA PRO A 212 25.30 11.91 -42.35
C PRO A 212 25.97 13.25 -42.69
N ASN A 213 26.69 13.25 -43.82
CA ASN A 213 27.50 14.35 -44.33
C ASN A 213 26.76 15.70 -44.42
N GLY A 214 27.06 16.60 -43.48
CA GLY A 214 26.67 18.01 -43.51
C GLY A 214 27.87 18.92 -43.77
N LYS A 215 27.80 19.74 -44.82
CA LYS A 215 28.84 20.67 -45.27
C LYS A 215 29.34 21.59 -44.14
N ARG A 216 30.67 21.69 -43.99
CA ARG A 216 31.37 22.58 -43.06
C ARG A 216 31.07 24.05 -43.36
N ARG A 217 30.40 24.75 -42.43
CA ARG A 217 30.36 26.23 -42.36
C ARG A 217 31.53 26.75 -41.50
N SER A 218 32.06 27.90 -41.88
CA SER A 218 33.26 28.53 -41.30
C SER A 218 33.10 28.88 -39.82
N LYS A 219 34.23 28.78 -39.10
CA LYS A 219 34.41 29.13 -37.69
C LYS A 219 33.94 30.57 -37.41
N LYS A 220 32.86 30.73 -36.65
CA LYS A 220 32.56 31.94 -35.88
C LYS A 220 33.21 31.76 -34.50
N ARG A 221 34.05 32.71 -34.10
CA ARG A 221 34.69 32.75 -32.77
C ARG A 221 33.57 32.82 -31.73
N GLN A 222 33.46 31.77 -30.89
CA GLN A 222 32.62 31.82 -29.69
C GLN A 222 33.41 32.62 -28.64
N SER A 223 32.82 33.71 -28.18
CA SER A 223 33.21 34.38 -26.94
C SER A 223 33.01 33.40 -25.78
N ALA A 224 33.87 33.49 -24.76
CA ALA A 224 33.65 32.80 -23.49
C ALA A 224 32.26 33.20 -22.94
N PRO A 225 31.50 32.27 -22.34
CA PRO A 225 30.22 32.60 -21.73
C PRO A 225 30.46 33.58 -20.57
N ASP A 226 29.64 34.64 -20.51
CA ASP A 226 29.63 35.56 -19.38
C ASP A 226 29.25 34.79 -18.08
N ASP A 227 29.75 35.21 -16.92
CA ASP A 227 29.50 34.54 -15.62
C ASP A 227 28.00 34.38 -15.27
N ASP A 228 27.12 35.20 -15.88
CA ASP A 228 25.66 35.10 -15.74
C ASP A 228 25.05 33.93 -16.54
N ASP A 229 25.67 33.51 -17.66
CA ASP A 229 25.23 32.33 -18.43
C ASP A 229 25.61 31.03 -17.70
N ALA A 230 26.74 31.01 -16.99
CA ALA A 230 27.19 29.85 -16.21
C ALA A 230 26.22 29.50 -15.06
N LYS A 231 25.62 30.52 -14.43
CA LYS A 231 24.56 30.33 -13.41
C LYS A 231 23.27 29.76 -14.00
N GLY A 232 22.90 30.17 -15.21
CA GLY A 232 21.72 29.60 -15.89
C GLY A 232 21.84 28.10 -16.14
N TYR A 233 23.04 27.59 -16.47
CA TYR A 233 23.27 26.15 -16.63
C TYR A 233 23.30 25.37 -15.32
N SER A 234 23.82 25.97 -14.22
CA SER A 234 23.77 25.33 -12.90
C SER A 234 22.34 25.21 -12.38
N ASP A 235 21.53 26.26 -12.52
CA ASP A 235 20.14 26.25 -12.06
C ASP A 235 19.30 25.20 -12.80
N ILE A 236 19.53 25.04 -14.11
CA ILE A 236 18.87 24.00 -14.92
C ILE A 236 19.35 22.59 -14.50
N ALA A 237 20.63 22.42 -14.19
CA ALA A 237 21.16 21.13 -13.73
C ALA A 237 20.56 20.72 -12.38
N GLU A 238 20.48 21.64 -11.42
CA GLU A 238 19.86 21.43 -10.11
C GLU A 238 18.35 21.09 -10.24
N GLU A 239 17.62 21.75 -11.13
CA GLU A 239 16.21 21.42 -11.41
C GLU A 239 16.05 20.01 -12.01
N ILE A 240 16.95 19.61 -12.92
CA ILE A 240 16.95 18.28 -13.53
C ILE A 240 17.24 17.22 -12.45
N GLU A 241 18.23 17.43 -11.60
CA GLU A 241 18.59 16.54 -10.50
C GLU A 241 17.44 16.40 -9.48
N GLY A 242 16.83 17.51 -9.06
CA GLY A 242 15.67 17.50 -8.18
C GLY A 242 14.48 16.74 -8.77
N SER A 243 14.22 16.91 -10.08
CA SER A 243 13.16 16.17 -10.77
C SER A 243 13.46 14.66 -10.86
N ALA A 244 14.73 14.30 -11.07
CA ALA A 244 15.19 12.92 -11.12
C ALA A 244 15.09 12.23 -9.75
N GLN A 245 15.45 12.93 -8.67
CA GLN A 245 15.30 12.47 -7.29
C GLN A 245 13.83 12.23 -6.93
N GLN A 246 12.93 13.16 -7.28
CA GLN A 246 11.49 12.99 -7.03
C GLN A 246 10.92 11.80 -7.80
N HIS A 247 11.34 11.60 -9.05
CA HIS A 247 10.95 10.44 -9.85
C HIS A 247 11.46 9.13 -9.23
N ARG A 248 12.71 9.09 -8.75
CA ARG A 248 13.30 7.96 -8.03
C ARG A 248 12.53 7.65 -6.74
N GLN A 249 12.27 8.65 -5.90
CA GLN A 249 11.49 8.49 -4.67
C GLN A 249 10.08 7.96 -4.96
N ARG A 250 9.42 8.46 -6.02
CA ARG A 250 8.12 7.96 -6.46
C ARG A 250 8.18 6.48 -6.84
N LEU A 251 9.20 6.06 -7.59
CA LEU A 251 9.38 4.64 -7.96
C LEU A 251 9.66 3.77 -6.74
N LEU A 252 10.47 4.22 -5.78
CA LEU A 252 10.77 3.50 -4.53
C LEU A 252 9.51 3.34 -3.67
N LYS A 253 8.73 4.41 -3.49
CA LYS A 253 7.46 4.38 -2.76
C LYS A 253 6.43 3.48 -3.45
N GLU A 254 6.39 3.48 -4.78
CA GLU A 254 5.52 2.57 -5.53
C GLU A 254 5.98 1.11 -5.39
N LEU A 255 7.30 0.86 -5.45
CA LEU A 255 7.89 -0.45 -5.28
C LEU A 255 7.57 -1.02 -3.89
N SER A 256 7.78 -0.24 -2.82
CA SER A 256 7.51 -0.66 -1.44
C SER A 256 6.04 -1.06 -1.26
N ALA A 257 5.11 -0.20 -1.70
CA ALA A 257 3.68 -0.49 -1.64
C ALA A 257 3.29 -1.75 -2.46
N ARG A 258 3.99 -2.03 -3.56
CA ARG A 258 3.76 -3.23 -4.38
C ARG A 258 4.34 -4.49 -3.74
N LEU A 259 5.51 -4.42 -3.12
CA LEU A 259 6.11 -5.52 -2.38
C LEU A 259 5.23 -5.93 -1.20
N VAL A 260 4.73 -4.96 -0.42
CA VAL A 260 3.77 -5.21 0.66
C VAL A 260 2.51 -5.89 0.14
N ARG A 261 1.92 -5.38 -0.95
CA ARG A 261 0.75 -5.99 -1.57
C ARG A 261 1.02 -7.41 -2.06
N ASP A 262 2.15 -7.67 -2.70
CA ASP A 262 2.52 -9.02 -3.16
C ASP A 262 2.73 -9.97 -1.97
N LYS A 263 3.32 -9.50 -0.87
CA LYS A 263 3.41 -10.26 0.39
C LYS A 263 2.02 -10.65 0.91
N GLN A 264 1.07 -9.70 0.95
CA GLN A 264 -0.32 -9.97 1.33
C GLN A 264 -1.02 -10.96 0.37
N MET A 265 -0.84 -10.78 -0.93
CA MET A 265 -1.41 -11.67 -1.95
C MET A 265 -0.84 -13.09 -1.88
N ARG A 266 0.46 -13.24 -1.56
CA ARG A 266 1.09 -14.55 -1.30
C ARG A 266 0.46 -15.26 -0.11
N TYR A 267 0.19 -14.53 0.98
CA TYR A 267 -0.49 -15.11 2.13
C TYR A 267 -1.91 -15.54 1.78
N ALA A 268 -2.67 -14.67 1.10
CA ALA A 268 -4.01 -15.00 0.64
C ALA A 268 -3.99 -16.24 -0.28
N GLU A 269 -3.09 -16.28 -1.28
CA GLU A 269 -2.94 -17.43 -2.19
C GLU A 269 -2.73 -18.73 -1.41
N ARG A 270 -1.78 -18.73 -0.45
CA ARG A 270 -1.51 -19.88 0.41
C ARG A 270 -2.71 -20.26 1.28
N GLU A 271 -3.48 -19.28 1.79
CA GLU A 271 -4.67 -19.56 2.58
C GLU A 271 -5.78 -20.20 1.75
N PHE A 272 -6.04 -19.71 0.54
CA PHE A 272 -7.03 -20.28 -0.37
C PHE A 272 -6.62 -21.68 -0.82
N GLU A 273 -5.35 -21.89 -1.16
CA GLU A 273 -4.82 -23.20 -1.50
C GLU A 273 -4.98 -24.18 -0.32
N MET A 274 -4.63 -23.75 0.90
CA MET A 274 -4.84 -24.55 2.09
C MET A 274 -6.33 -24.84 2.31
N GLN A 275 -7.23 -23.86 2.17
CA GLN A 275 -8.68 -24.09 2.28
C GLN A 275 -9.16 -25.11 1.25
N ARG A 276 -8.68 -25.05 0.00
CA ARG A 276 -8.99 -26.01 -1.05
C ARG A 276 -8.51 -27.42 -0.70
N LEU A 277 -7.26 -27.55 -0.23
CA LEU A 277 -6.71 -28.82 0.27
C LEU A 277 -7.48 -29.35 1.48
N MET A 278 -7.97 -28.45 2.34
CA MET A 278 -8.87 -28.74 3.46
C MET A 278 -10.30 -29.07 3.00
N MET A 279 -10.69 -28.80 1.77
CA MET A 279 -11.97 -29.30 1.26
C MET A 279 -11.80 -30.60 0.47
N GLY A 280 -10.54 -31.02 0.27
CA GLY A 280 -10.19 -32.31 -0.30
C GLY A 280 -10.55 -33.50 0.59
N LYS A 281 -10.49 -34.69 -0.01
CA LYS A 281 -10.69 -35.97 0.69
C LYS A 281 -9.40 -36.34 1.44
N GLY A 282 -9.52 -36.93 2.63
CA GLY A 282 -8.38 -37.42 3.40
C GLY A 282 -8.43 -37.02 4.88
N ALA A 283 -7.72 -37.80 5.70
CA ALA A 283 -7.56 -37.52 7.12
C ALA A 283 -6.52 -36.42 7.33
N ARG A 284 -6.80 -35.51 8.25
CA ARG A 284 -5.91 -34.38 8.58
C ARG A 284 -5.90 -34.15 10.08
N LYS A 285 -4.77 -33.66 10.58
CA LYS A 285 -4.64 -33.21 11.97
C LYS A 285 -4.14 -31.77 11.96
N LYS A 286 -4.85 -30.89 12.66
CA LYS A 286 -4.38 -29.53 12.95
C LYS A 286 -3.18 -29.65 13.88
N ILE A 287 -2.03 -29.13 13.46
CA ILE A 287 -0.82 -29.10 14.30
C ILE A 287 -0.71 -27.75 14.98
N SER A 288 -0.78 -26.66 14.20
CA SER A 288 -0.69 -25.31 14.74
C SER A 288 -1.89 -24.45 14.34
N ALA A 289 -2.28 -23.57 15.25
CA ALA A 289 -3.29 -22.54 15.02
C ALA A 289 -2.65 -21.34 14.28
N PRO A 290 -3.46 -20.45 13.68
CA PRO A 290 -2.89 -19.20 13.19
C PRO A 290 -2.35 -18.39 14.35
N GLU A 291 -1.09 -17.98 14.24
CA GLU A 291 -0.40 -17.13 15.20
C GLU A 291 -0.15 -15.78 14.51
N ARG A 292 -0.17 -14.68 15.25
CA ARG A 292 0.20 -13.39 14.69
C ARG A 292 1.70 -13.20 14.92
N VAL A 293 2.47 -12.82 13.89
CA VAL A 293 3.89 -12.48 14.11
C VAL A 293 3.91 -11.17 14.88
N GLY A 294 4.30 -11.21 16.16
CA GLY A 294 4.20 -10.10 17.11
C GLY A 294 3.62 -10.49 18.47
N ASP A 295 3.07 -11.70 18.61
CA ASP A 295 2.61 -12.27 19.89
C ASP A 295 3.76 -12.73 20.81
N ASP A 296 4.99 -12.29 20.55
CA ASP A 296 6.19 -12.63 21.32
C ASP A 296 6.55 -11.51 22.32
N ASP A 297 5.52 -10.83 22.85
CA ASP A 297 5.68 -9.81 23.87
C ASP A 297 5.27 -10.38 25.25
N ASN A 298 6.28 -10.89 25.95
CA ASN A 298 6.34 -11.03 27.41
C ASN A 298 5.13 -11.68 28.08
N SER A 299 4.91 -12.99 27.88
CA SER A 299 4.09 -13.78 28.80
C SER A 299 4.94 -14.32 29.96
N ASP A 300 5.53 -13.44 30.75
CA ASP A 300 5.79 -13.73 32.16
C ASP A 300 4.42 -13.69 32.88
N GLU A 301 3.50 -14.58 32.51
CA GLU A 301 2.25 -14.77 33.24
C GLU A 301 2.60 -15.54 34.51
N ASP A 302 2.59 -14.85 35.66
CA ASP A 302 2.75 -15.44 37.00
C ASP A 302 1.95 -16.75 37.11
N GLU A 303 2.59 -17.86 37.51
CA GLU A 303 1.97 -19.19 37.56
C GLU A 303 0.66 -19.19 38.37
N ASP A 304 0.60 -18.36 39.42
CA ASP A 304 -0.58 -18.16 40.27
C ASP A 304 -1.79 -17.59 39.50
N ALA A 305 -1.56 -16.74 38.49
CA ALA A 305 -2.61 -16.13 37.68
C ALA A 305 -3.18 -17.10 36.62
N LEU A 306 -2.37 -18.06 36.16
CA LEU A 306 -2.79 -19.13 35.25
C LEU A 306 -3.64 -20.19 35.97
N ASP A 307 -3.28 -20.54 37.20
CA ASP A 307 -4.02 -21.49 38.02
C ASP A 307 -5.40 -20.96 38.44
N ALA A 308 -5.51 -19.67 38.76
CA ALA A 308 -6.79 -19.01 39.02
C ALA A 308 -7.77 -19.07 37.81
N ARG A 309 -7.27 -19.32 36.60
CA ARG A 309 -8.05 -19.45 35.36
C ARG A 309 -8.22 -20.91 34.90
N GLY A 310 -7.74 -21.88 35.68
CA GLY A 310 -7.75 -23.28 35.33
C GLY A 310 -6.92 -23.59 34.08
N GLY A 311 -5.74 -22.97 33.96
CA GLY A 311 -4.82 -23.19 32.84
C GLY A 311 -5.23 -22.57 31.50
N ARG A 312 -6.19 -21.63 31.51
CA ARG A 312 -6.62 -20.91 30.30
C ARG A 312 -5.93 -19.55 30.21
N SER A 313 -4.99 -19.41 29.28
CA SER A 313 -4.31 -18.14 29.01
C SER A 313 -5.29 -17.03 28.58
N ARG A 314 -4.95 -15.78 28.92
CA ARG A 314 -5.74 -14.58 28.56
C ARG A 314 -5.85 -14.45 27.04
N LYS A 315 -7.07 -14.25 26.53
CA LYS A 315 -7.25 -13.68 25.19
C LYS A 315 -6.91 -12.19 25.26
N THR A 316 -5.72 -11.81 24.86
CA THR A 316 -5.34 -10.41 24.71
C THR A 316 -6.13 -9.81 23.52
N SER A 317 -6.71 -8.62 23.72
CA SER A 317 -7.29 -7.84 22.63
C SER A 317 -6.19 -7.02 21.98
N ALA A 318 -5.36 -7.65 21.15
CA ALA A 318 -4.21 -6.99 20.54
C ALA A 318 -4.64 -5.93 19.50
N THR A 319 -4.02 -4.76 19.61
CA THR A 319 -4.09 -3.63 18.68
C THR A 319 -3.72 -4.04 17.25
N LYS A 320 -4.32 -3.38 16.26
CA LYS A 320 -4.10 -3.69 14.83
C LYS A 320 -2.76 -3.11 14.33
N SER A 321 -1.64 -3.71 14.69
CA SER A 321 -0.39 -3.62 13.91
C SER A 321 -0.57 -4.27 12.53
N ASP A 322 0.07 -3.71 11.50
CA ASP A 322 0.03 -4.13 10.08
C ASP A 322 0.83 -5.42 9.83
N GLU A 323 0.81 -6.32 10.81
CA GLU A 323 1.78 -7.39 10.98
C GLU A 323 1.47 -8.64 10.17
N THR A 324 2.57 -9.20 9.69
CA THR A 324 2.68 -10.40 8.87
C THR A 324 1.96 -11.60 9.53
N TYR A 325 0.94 -12.14 8.87
CA TYR A 325 0.22 -13.32 9.36
C TYR A 325 1.11 -14.58 9.28
N LYS A 326 1.33 -15.31 10.39
CA LYS A 326 1.91 -16.67 10.30
C LYS A 326 0.82 -17.59 9.73
N PRO A 327 1.02 -18.16 8.55
CA PRO A 327 0.02 -19.02 7.93
C PRO A 327 -0.18 -20.32 8.72
N ARG A 328 -1.44 -20.77 8.79
CA ARG A 328 -1.83 -22.04 9.43
C ARG A 328 -1.04 -23.22 8.85
N VAL A 329 -0.67 -24.17 9.73
CA VAL A 329 0.08 -25.38 9.35
C VAL A 329 -0.74 -26.62 9.72
N TYR A 330 -0.98 -27.46 8.72
CA TYR A 330 -1.66 -28.75 8.85
C TYR A 330 -0.71 -29.88 8.46
N LYS A 331 -0.92 -31.06 9.05
CA LYS A 331 -0.30 -32.30 8.58
C LYS A 331 -1.39 -33.20 8.01
N TRP A 332 -1.24 -33.48 6.73
CA TRP A 332 -2.04 -34.45 6.00
C TRP A 332 -1.48 -35.84 6.31
N ARG A 333 -2.34 -36.79 6.66
CA ARG A 333 -1.94 -38.19 6.86
C ARG A 333 -2.23 -38.94 5.58
N ILE A 334 -1.22 -39.62 5.04
CA ILE A 334 -1.34 -40.47 3.85
C ILE A 334 -2.18 -41.72 4.18
N GLU A 335 -2.13 -42.20 5.42
CA GLU A 335 -2.81 -43.42 5.85
C GLU A 335 -4.20 -43.16 6.44
N ARG A 336 -5.19 -43.88 5.91
CA ARG A 336 -6.47 -44.07 6.61
C ARG A 336 -6.19 -44.93 7.84
N LYS A 337 -6.48 -44.43 9.04
CA LYS A 337 -6.68 -45.32 10.20
C LYS A 337 -7.77 -46.30 9.78
N ARG A 338 -7.40 -47.57 9.63
CA ARG A 338 -8.32 -48.67 9.41
C ARG A 338 -9.18 -48.88 10.64
#